data_AF-A0A7I0NSU9-F1
#
_entry.id   AF-A0A7I0NSU9-F1
#
_cell.length_a   1.000
_cell.length_b   1.000
_cell.length_c   1.000
_cell.angle_alpha   90.00
_cell.angle_beta   90.00
_cell.angle_gamma   90.00
#
_symmetry.space_group_name_H-M   'P 1'
#
loop_
_entity.id
_entity.type
_entity.pdbx_description
1 polymer ?
#
loop_
_entity_poly.entity_id
_entity_poly.type
_entity_poly.pdbx_seq_one_letter_code
_entity_poly.pdbx_strand_id
1 'polypeptide(L)'
;MDQSHLDVRLPPLWEEHRQAPFPGRFRGVNIAGVELILLDSYVAGLALSELSGGLDDDDIPTLWACITDLDKILPLIGDEYCRSYYARLRAIAGFIARGYLPSAI
;
A
#
# COMPACT_ATOMS: atom_id res chain seq x y z
N MET A 1 -27.89 -3.51 9.72
CA MET A 1 -26.95 -2.42 9.39
C MET A 1 -26.15 -2.92 8.21
N ASP A 2 -26.27 -2.22 7.10
CA ASP A 2 -25.85 -2.59 5.73
C ASP A 2 -24.35 -2.94 5.67
N GLN A 3 -24.02 -4.20 5.39
CA GLN A 3 -22.66 -4.61 5.02
C GLN A 3 -22.56 -4.60 3.51
N SER A 4 -22.49 -3.40 2.94
CA SER A 4 -21.92 -3.20 1.62
C SER A 4 -20.44 -3.56 1.70
N HIS A 5 -20.14 -4.86 1.58
CA HIS A 5 -18.92 -5.33 0.94
C HIS A 5 -18.99 -4.83 -0.50
N LEU A 6 -18.75 -3.53 -0.70
CA LEU A 6 -18.36 -3.03 -2.00
C LEU A 6 -17.17 -3.90 -2.37
N ASP A 7 -17.26 -4.58 -3.51
CA ASP A 7 -16.14 -5.26 -4.15
C ASP A 7 -15.02 -4.22 -4.31
N VAL A 8 -14.19 -4.05 -3.28
CA VAL A 8 -13.01 -3.20 -3.34
C VAL A 8 -12.09 -3.90 -4.31
N ARG A 9 -12.00 -3.37 -5.52
CA ARG A 9 -11.11 -3.84 -6.58
C ARG A 9 -9.87 -2.96 -6.59
N LEU A 10 -8.74 -3.50 -7.04
CA LEU A 10 -7.50 -2.74 -7.14
C LEU A 10 -7.62 -1.46 -8.00
N PRO A 11 -8.23 -1.47 -9.21
CA PRO A 11 -8.25 -0.27 -10.06
C PRO A 11 -8.87 0.99 -9.43
N PRO A 12 -10.10 0.96 -8.83
CA PRO A 12 -10.67 2.15 -8.21
C PRO A 12 -9.89 2.60 -6.96
N LEU A 13 -9.36 1.66 -6.17
CA LEU A 13 -8.56 1.96 -4.98
C LEU A 13 -7.23 2.63 -5.36
N TRP A 14 -6.58 2.12 -6.40
CA TRP A 14 -5.37 2.69 -6.96
C TRP A 14 -5.62 4.07 -7.55
N GLU A 15 -6.70 4.26 -8.31
CA GLU A 15 -7.03 5.56 -8.89
C GLU A 15 -7.31 6.62 -7.82
N GLU A 16 -8.04 6.27 -6.75
CA GLU A 16 -8.23 7.18 -5.61
C GLU A 16 -6.89 7.60 -5.01
N HIS A 17 -5.98 6.65 -4.79
CA HIS A 17 -4.65 6.94 -4.24
C HIS A 17 -3.83 7.83 -5.18
N ARG A 18 -3.84 7.54 -6.47
CA ARG A 18 -3.09 8.28 -7.50
C ARG A 18 -3.53 9.74 -7.62
N GLN A 19 -4.81 10.02 -7.38
CA GLN A 19 -5.35 11.38 -7.39
C GLN A 19 -5.09 12.16 -6.09
N ALA A 20 -4.74 11.47 -4.99
CA ALA A 20 -4.44 12.12 -3.73
C ALA A 20 -3.05 12.81 -3.79
N PRO A 21 -2.93 14.09 -3.42
CA PRO A 21 -1.64 14.76 -3.40
C PRO A 21 -0.70 14.12 -2.37
N PHE A 22 0.55 13.87 -2.75
CA PHE A 22 1.53 13.37 -1.79
C PHE A 22 1.66 14.34 -0.59
N PRO A 23 1.67 13.85 0.66
CA PRO A 23 1.72 14.70 1.85
C PRO A 23 3.07 15.45 1.91
N GLY A 24 3.06 16.71 1.45
CA GLY A 24 4.29 17.50 1.23
C GLY A 24 5.18 17.69 2.47
N ARG A 25 4.59 17.67 3.68
CA ARG A 25 5.33 17.72 4.96
C ARG A 25 6.18 16.49 5.26
N PHE A 26 5.99 15.41 4.51
CA PHE A 26 6.66 14.12 4.73
C PHE A 26 7.66 13.74 3.64
N ARG A 27 8.04 14.69 2.76
CA ARG A 27 9.11 14.46 1.80
C ARG A 27 10.45 14.25 2.52
N GLY A 28 11.11 13.12 2.27
CA GLY A 28 12.39 12.77 2.90
C GLY A 28 12.27 12.41 4.38
N VAL A 29 11.04 12.14 4.87
CA VAL A 29 10.84 11.72 6.25
C VAL A 29 11.11 10.23 6.38
N ASN A 30 11.89 9.90 7.41
CA ASN A 30 12.10 8.55 7.87
C ASN A 30 11.33 8.32 9.17
N ILE A 31 10.50 7.27 9.22
CA ILE A 31 9.80 6.85 10.44
C ILE A 31 10.29 5.45 10.81
N ALA A 32 10.94 5.33 11.97
CA ALA A 32 11.43 4.06 12.49
C ALA A 32 12.29 3.27 11.48
N GLY A 33 13.12 3.95 10.70
CA GLY A 33 13.98 3.35 9.68
C GLY A 33 13.35 3.29 8.28
N VAL A 34 12.05 3.57 8.13
CA VAL A 34 11.32 3.49 6.86
C VAL A 34 11.28 4.85 6.19
N GLU A 35 11.85 4.97 4.99
CA GLU A 35 11.76 6.19 4.18
C GLU A 35 10.44 6.19 3.39
N LEU A 36 9.65 7.24 3.62
CA LEU A 36 8.25 7.28 3.21
C LEU A 36 8.06 7.42 1.70
N ILE A 37 8.93 8.18 1.00
CA ILE A 37 8.85 8.32 -0.45
C ILE A 37 9.18 6.98 -1.14
N LEU A 38 10.20 6.27 -0.66
CA LEU A 38 10.58 4.97 -1.18
C LEU A 38 9.46 3.96 -0.95
N LEU A 39 8.86 3.94 0.24
CA LEU A 39 7.74 3.04 0.52
C LEU A 39 6.53 3.30 -0.40
N ASP A 40 6.15 4.56 -0.61
CA ASP A 40 5.08 4.92 -1.57
C ASP A 40 5.43 4.43 -2.99
N SER A 41 6.67 4.66 -3.42
CA SER A 41 7.15 4.26 -4.75
C SER A 41 7.15 2.74 -4.93
N TYR A 42 7.53 1.97 -3.91
CA TYR A 42 7.50 0.51 -3.98
C TYR A 42 6.07 -0.02 -4.10
N VAL A 43 5.14 0.47 -3.28
CA VAL A 43 3.74 0.05 -3.37
C VAL A 43 3.09 0.48 -4.69
N ALA A 44 3.43 1.67 -5.19
CA ALA A 44 2.99 2.13 -6.51
C ALA A 44 3.48 1.21 -7.63
N GLY A 45 4.76 0.79 -7.58
CA GLY A 45 5.32 -0.18 -8.52
C GLY A 45 4.55 -1.50 -8.52
N LEU A 46 4.34 -2.07 -7.33
CA LEU A 46 3.59 -3.32 -7.16
C LEU A 46 2.13 -3.21 -7.66
N ALA A 47 1.46 -2.08 -7.40
CA ALA A 47 0.11 -1.84 -7.89
C ALA A 47 0.08 -1.78 -9.44
N LEU A 48 1.07 -1.15 -10.05
CA LEU A 48 1.19 -1.11 -11.51
C LEU A 48 1.51 -2.49 -12.11
N SER A 49 2.42 -3.27 -11.51
CA SER A 49 2.72 -4.65 -11.92
C SER A 49 1.45 -5.51 -11.88
N GLU A 50 0.73 -5.50 -10.76
CA GLU A 50 -0.52 -6.27 -10.60
C GLU A 50 -1.57 -5.85 -11.64
N LEU A 51 -1.74 -4.55 -11.89
CA LEU A 51 -2.67 -4.04 -12.91
C LEU A 51 -2.24 -4.37 -14.35
N SER A 52 -0.95 -4.66 -14.57
CA SER A 52 -0.38 -4.92 -15.91
C SER A 52 -0.24 -6.40 -16.26
N GLY A 53 -0.49 -7.31 -15.31
CA GLY A 53 -0.37 -8.75 -15.58
C GLY A 53 -0.01 -9.63 -14.37
N GLY A 54 0.22 -9.03 -13.20
CA GLY A 54 0.61 -9.74 -11.99
C GLY A 54 2.01 -9.39 -11.52
N LEU A 55 2.37 -9.91 -10.35
CA LEU A 55 3.70 -9.79 -9.74
C LEU A 55 4.60 -10.93 -10.20
N ASP A 56 5.90 -10.65 -10.30
CA ASP A 56 6.94 -11.67 -10.48
C ASP A 56 7.49 -12.18 -9.13
N ASP A 57 8.46 -13.10 -9.20
CA ASP A 57 9.07 -13.71 -8.00
C ASP A 57 9.87 -12.70 -7.15
N ASP A 58 10.35 -11.60 -7.74
CA ASP A 58 11.11 -10.54 -7.04
C ASP A 58 10.17 -9.51 -6.39
N ASP A 59 8.98 -9.32 -6.96
CA ASP A 59 7.91 -8.46 -6.45
C ASP A 59 7.29 -9.01 -5.15
N ILE A 60 7.16 -10.33 -5.01
CA ILE A 60 6.49 -10.95 -3.85
C ILE A 60 7.20 -10.64 -2.52
N PRO A 61 8.53 -10.83 -2.38
CA PRO A 61 9.25 -10.41 -1.17
C PRO A 61 9.10 -8.90 -0.89
N THR A 62 9.12 -8.09 -1.94
CA THR A 62 8.96 -6.63 -1.84
C THR A 62 7.58 -6.26 -1.31
N LEU A 63 6.52 -6.94 -1.76
CA LEU A 63 5.16 -6.77 -1.26
C LEU A 63 5.05 -7.02 0.25
N TRP A 64 5.62 -8.13 0.73
CA TRP A 64 5.60 -8.47 2.15
C TRP A 64 6.42 -7.50 3.01
N ALA A 65 7.57 -7.04 2.49
CA ALA A 65 8.36 -5.99 3.12
C ALA A 65 7.56 -4.68 3.25
N CYS A 66 6.90 -4.25 2.17
CA CYS A 66 6.05 -3.05 2.18
C CYS A 66 4.90 -3.15 3.20
N ILE A 67 4.22 -4.30 3.27
CA ILE A 67 3.14 -4.53 4.25
C ILE A 67 3.68 -4.39 5.68
N THR A 68 4.84 -4.99 5.96
CA THR A 68 5.49 -4.93 7.27
C THR A 68 5.86 -3.49 7.64
N ASP A 69 6.45 -2.75 6.72
CA ASP A 69 6.83 -1.36 6.93
C ASP A 69 5.60 -0.45 7.12
N LEU A 70 4.53 -0.67 6.36
CA LEU A 70 3.26 0.05 6.52
C LEU A 70 2.64 -0.20 7.90
N ASP A 71 2.57 -1.47 8.34
CA ASP A 71 2.05 -1.85 9.66
C ASP A 71 2.89 -1.22 10.79
N LYS A 72 4.19 -1.05 10.58
CA LYS A 72 5.11 -0.40 11.51
C LYS A 72 4.90 1.11 11.61
N ILE A 73 4.76 1.82 10.49
CA ILE A 73 4.70 3.29 10.50
C ILE A 73 3.31 3.84 10.82
N LEU A 74 2.24 3.16 10.42
CA LEU A 74 0.86 3.65 10.57
C LEU A 74 0.50 4.10 12.00
N PRO A 75 0.82 3.34 13.08
CA PRO A 75 0.53 3.79 14.44
C PRO A 75 1.34 5.03 14.85
N LEU A 76 2.48 5.30 14.20
CA LEU A 76 3.42 6.38 14.54
C LEU A 76 3.10 7.70 13.82
N ILE A 77 2.29 7.69 12.77
CA ILE A 77 1.92 8.89 12.02
C ILE A 77 0.85 9.68 12.80
N GLY A 78 1.22 10.80 13.41
CA GLY A 78 0.28 11.68 14.13
C GLY A 78 -0.56 12.57 13.23
N ASP A 79 -0.14 12.79 11.98
CA ASP A 79 -0.87 13.61 11.00
C ASP A 79 -1.99 12.79 10.34
N GLU A 80 -3.23 13.25 10.46
CA GLU A 80 -4.42 12.49 10.00
C GLU A 80 -4.43 12.26 8.49
N TYR A 81 -4.02 13.27 7.71
CA TYR A 81 -3.98 13.17 6.26
C TYR A 81 -2.91 12.16 5.81
N CYS A 82 -1.71 12.28 6.35
CA CYS A 82 -0.61 11.37 6.09
C CYS A 82 -0.98 9.93 6.51
N ARG A 83 -1.57 9.76 7.69
CA ARG A 83 -2.03 8.44 8.16
C ARG A 83 -3.04 7.84 7.19
N SER A 84 -4.02 8.62 6.73
CA SER A 84 -5.02 8.17 5.77
C SER A 84 -4.41 7.83 4.40
N TYR A 85 -3.41 8.60 3.96
CA TYR A 85 -2.67 8.35 2.73
C TYR A 85 -1.94 7.00 2.77
N TYR A 86 -1.14 6.74 3.82
CA TYR A 86 -0.44 5.46 3.98
C TYR A 86 -1.39 4.30 4.33
N ALA A 87 -2.55 4.57 4.92
CA ALA A 87 -3.57 3.54 5.15
C ALA A 87 -4.18 3.03 3.83
N ARG A 88 -4.33 3.92 2.82
CA ARG A 88 -4.72 3.48 1.47
C ARG A 88 -3.66 2.63 0.80
N LEU A 89 -2.38 3.00 0.90
CA LEU A 89 -1.29 2.13 0.43
C LEU A 89 -1.33 0.75 1.09
N ARG A 90 -1.63 0.69 2.40
CA ARG A 90 -1.79 -0.57 3.12
C ARG A 90 -2.97 -1.40 2.66
N ALA A 91 -4.08 -0.76 2.30
CA ALA A 91 -5.24 -1.41 1.70
C ALA A 91 -4.91 -1.96 0.30
N ILE A 92 -4.17 -1.18 -0.52
CA ILE A 92 -3.69 -1.59 -1.86
C ILE A 92 -2.79 -2.81 -1.74
N ALA A 93 -1.72 -2.73 -0.95
CA ALA A 93 -0.79 -3.83 -0.75
C ALA A 93 -1.50 -5.08 -0.18
N GLY A 94 -2.43 -4.88 0.76
CA GLY A 94 -3.26 -5.96 1.31
C GLY A 94 -4.20 -6.60 0.27
N PHE A 95 -4.71 -5.83 -0.69
CA PHE A 95 -5.51 -6.36 -1.78
C PHE A 95 -4.65 -7.23 -2.71
N ILE A 96 -3.49 -6.72 -3.14
CA ILE A 96 -2.54 -7.44 -3.99
C ILE A 96 -2.15 -8.76 -3.32
N ALA A 97 -1.76 -8.72 -2.04
CA ALA A 97 -1.31 -9.89 -1.29
C ALA A 97 -2.31 -11.05 -1.24
N ARG A 98 -3.63 -10.79 -1.37
CA ARG A 98 -4.65 -11.86 -1.42
C ARG A 98 -4.45 -12.79 -2.61
N GLY A 99 -3.90 -12.31 -3.72
CA GLY A 99 -3.57 -13.11 -4.90
C GLY A 99 -2.32 -13.98 -4.74
N TYR A 100 -1.47 -13.67 -3.75
CA TYR A 100 -0.16 -14.30 -3.52
C TYR A 100 -0.04 -14.92 -2.14
N LEU A 101 -1.16 -15.14 -1.44
CA LEU A 101 -1.16 -15.95 -0.24
C LEU A 101 -0.74 -17.38 -0.61
N PRO A 102 0.12 -18.03 0.19
CA PRO A 102 0.38 -19.45 0.02
C PRO A 102 -0.96 -20.18 0.03
N SER A 103 -1.27 -20.91 -1.04
CA SER A 103 -2.42 -21.81 -1.03
C SER A 103 -2.21 -22.77 0.14
N ALA A 104 -3.12 -22.75 1.12
CA ALA A 104 -3.07 -23.70 2.23
C ALA A 104 -3.08 -25.11 1.61
N ILE A 105 -2.00 -25.85 1.87
CA ILE A 105 -1.83 -27.26 1.48
C ILE A 105 -2.71 -28.12 2.39
#